data_AF-A0A7Z7QQG1-F1
#
_entry.id   AF-A0A7Z7QQG1-F1
#
_cell.length_a   1.000
_cell.length_b   1.000
_cell.length_c   1.000
_cell.angle_alpha   90.00
_cell.angle_beta   90.00
_cell.angle_gamma   90.00
#
_symmetry.space_group_name_H-M   'P 1'
#
loop_
_entity.id
_entity.type
_entity.pdbx_description
1 polymer ?
#
loop_
_entity_poly.entity_id
_entity_poly.type
_entity_poly.pdbx_seq_one_letter_code
_entity_poly.pdbx_strand_id
1 'polypeptide(L)'
;MLTYLKKAHGIAFLFVMLQMGTAFFGYGLSKLPYILYPYIHIDDAVTNDSMALVLTIAFICGLLLLIPSLYFILKLFVFDKDYVRGHKKGY
;
A
#
# COMPACT_ATOMS: atom_id res chain seq x y z
N MET A 1 11.28 12.60 -14.54
CA MET A 1 11.88 11.97 -15.75
C MET A 1 10.87 11.16 -16.57
N LEU A 2 10.19 10.15 -15.99
CA LEU A 2 9.21 9.30 -16.72
C LEU A 2 7.90 9.99 -17.11
N THR A 3 7.39 10.94 -16.31
CA THR A 3 6.22 11.78 -16.65
C THR A 3 6.46 12.71 -17.85
N TYR A 4 7.71 13.16 -18.03
CA TYR A 4 8.10 13.98 -19.19
C TYR A 4 8.13 13.19 -20.50
N LEU A 5 8.31 11.86 -20.43
CA LEU A 5 8.41 10.98 -21.61
C LEU A 5 7.05 10.51 -22.17
N LYS A 6 5.92 10.94 -21.58
CA LYS A 6 4.52 10.80 -22.07
C LYS A 6 4.07 9.41 -22.57
N LYS A 7 4.82 8.32 -22.34
CA LYS A 7 4.56 7.02 -22.97
C LYS A 7 3.89 5.99 -22.05
N ALA A 8 4.02 6.11 -20.72
CA ALA A 8 3.45 5.14 -19.77
C ALA A 8 3.10 5.75 -18.40
N HIS A 9 1.98 6.49 -18.34
CA HIS A 9 1.49 7.14 -17.12
C HIS A 9 1.22 6.14 -15.97
N GLY A 10 0.74 4.92 -16.27
CA GLY A 10 0.49 3.89 -15.25
C GLY A 10 1.78 3.39 -14.58
N ILE A 11 2.89 3.28 -15.32
CA ILE A 11 4.18 2.86 -14.78
C ILE A 11 4.78 3.97 -13.91
N ALA A 12 4.71 5.23 -14.37
CA ALA A 12 5.17 6.37 -13.58
C ALA A 12 4.44 6.48 -12.23
N PHE A 13 3.11 6.25 -12.23
CA PHE A 13 2.32 6.22 -11.00
C PHE A 13 2.75 5.10 -10.04
N LEU A 14 2.96 3.88 -10.56
CA LEU A 14 3.43 2.75 -9.76
C LEU A 14 4.79 3.03 -9.09
N PHE A 15 5.73 3.62 -9.83
CA PHE A 15 7.03 4.01 -9.29
C PHE A 15 6.92 5.05 -8.17
N VAL A 16 6.03 6.03 -8.29
CA VAL A 16 5.79 7.02 -7.23
C VAL A 16 5.19 6.37 -5.98
N MET A 17 4.25 5.42 -6.14
CA MET A 17 3.70 4.68 -5.01
C MET A 17 4.77 3.85 -4.29
N LEU A 18 5.62 3.15 -5.04
CA LEU A 18 6.75 2.40 -4.48
C LEU A 18 7.78 3.32 -3.79
N GLN A 19 8.08 4.47 -4.38
CA GLN A 19 8.96 5.47 -3.79
C GLN A 19 8.41 5.98 -2.45
N MET A 20 7.12 6.36 -2.41
CA MET A 20 6.48 6.83 -1.19
C MET A 20 6.43 5.73 -0.13
N GLY A 21 6.06 4.51 -0.52
CA GLY A 21 6.03 3.35 0.38
C GLY A 21 7.40 3.06 1.00
N THR A 22 8.46 3.08 0.19
CA THR A 22 9.83 2.84 0.65
C THR A 22 10.33 3.95 1.57
N ALA A 23 10.07 5.21 1.23
CA ALA A 23 10.44 6.35 2.07
C ALA A 23 9.73 6.33 3.43
N PHE A 24 8.44 6.00 3.44
CA PHE A 24 7.67 5.83 4.66
C PHE A 24 8.19 4.68 5.52
N PHE A 25 8.46 3.51 4.92
CA PHE A 25 9.02 2.36 5.63
C PHE A 25 10.42 2.65 6.19
N GLY A 26 11.29 3.27 5.39
CA GLY A 26 12.64 3.66 5.82
C GLY A 26 12.62 4.64 6.99
N TYR A 27 11.71 5.62 6.98
CA TYR A 27 11.49 6.53 8.10
C TYR A 27 11.04 5.78 9.37
N GLY A 28 10.07 4.86 9.25
CA GLY A 28 9.61 4.03 10.37
C GLY A 28 10.75 3.20 10.99
N LEU A 29 11.55 2.53 10.15
CA LEU A 29 12.70 1.73 10.62
C LEU A 29 13.74 2.57 11.36
N SER A 30 13.99 3.80 10.92
CA SER A 30 14.98 4.69 11.55
C SER A 30 14.62 5.15 12.97
N LYS A 31 13.37 4.97 13.41
CA LYS A 31 12.91 5.35 14.76
C LYS A 31 12.79 4.17 15.73
N LEU A 32 12.90 2.93 15.24
CA LEU A 32 12.96 1.75 16.11
C LEU A 32 14.18 1.86 17.07
N PRO A 33 14.07 1.38 18.32
CA PRO A 33 12.97 0.64 18.93
C PRO A 33 11.90 1.51 19.62
N TYR A 34 11.93 2.84 19.40
CA TYR A 34 11.02 3.77 20.07
C TYR A 34 9.84 4.14 19.18
N ILE A 35 8.63 4.00 19.71
CA ILE A 35 7.43 4.51 19.04
C ILE A 35 7.32 6.02 19.27
N LEU A 36 7.59 6.45 20.51
CA LEU A 36 7.66 7.86 20.90
C LEU A 36 8.84 8.04 21.86
N TYR A 37 9.94 8.58 21.35
CA TYR A 37 11.12 8.86 22.17
C TYR A 37 10.82 9.97 23.19
N PRO A 38 11.24 9.86 24.47
CA PRO A 38 11.87 8.71 25.13
C PRO A 38 10.90 7.78 25.88
N TYR A 39 9.58 7.97 25.76
CA TYR A 39 8.59 7.40 26.67
C TYR A 39 8.02 6.04 26.29
N ILE A 40 8.03 5.67 25.00
CA ILE A 40 7.36 4.44 24.52
C ILE A 40 8.36 3.57 23.78
N HIS A 41 8.80 2.52 24.46
CA HIS A 41 9.56 1.40 23.91
C HIS A 41 8.64 0.31 23.39
N ILE A 42 9.09 -0.41 22.37
CA ILE A 42 8.36 -1.57 21.82
C ILE A 42 8.28 -2.72 22.84
N ASP A 43 9.28 -2.86 23.72
CA ASP A 43 9.36 -3.95 24.71
C ASP A 43 8.32 -3.81 25.84
N ASP A 44 7.90 -2.58 26.16
CA ASP A 44 6.90 -2.31 27.21
C ASP A 44 5.46 -2.33 26.70
N ALA A 45 5.26 -2.21 25.37
CA ALA A 45 3.97 -2.04 24.73
C ALA A 45 3.31 -3.36 24.27
N VAL A 46 3.76 -4.50 24.79
CA VAL A 46 3.34 -5.81 24.31
C VAL A 46 2.11 -6.28 25.08
N THR A 47 0.96 -6.32 24.39
CA THR A 47 -0.24 -7.03 24.88
C THR A 47 0.06 -8.51 25.14
N ASN A 48 -0.76 -9.22 25.91
CA ASN A 48 -0.63 -10.67 26.13
C ASN A 48 -0.26 -11.43 24.83
N ASP A 49 0.70 -12.35 24.89
CA ASP A 49 1.23 -13.12 23.75
C ASP A 49 0.14 -13.70 22.84
N SER A 50 -0.96 -14.16 23.44
CA SER A 50 -2.09 -14.72 22.69
C SER A 50 -2.78 -13.66 21.81
N MET A 51 -2.94 -12.44 22.32
CA MET A 51 -3.56 -11.33 21.59
C MET A 51 -2.63 -10.81 20.49
N ALA A 52 -1.31 -10.74 20.75
CA ALA A 52 -0.32 -10.33 19.77
C ALA A 52 -0.33 -11.25 18.53
N LEU A 53 -0.42 -12.56 18.75
CA LEU A 53 -0.53 -13.55 17.68
C LEU A 53 -1.81 -13.37 16.87
N VAL A 54 -2.97 -13.26 17.53
CA VAL A 54 -4.26 -13.12 16.86
C VAL A 54 -4.31 -11.83 16.03
N LEU A 55 -3.84 -10.72 16.57
CA LEU A 55 -3.82 -9.43 15.86
C LEU A 55 -2.87 -9.48 14.65
N THR A 56 -1.73 -10.17 14.77
CA THR A 56 -0.80 -10.37 13.66
C THR A 56 -1.45 -11.18 12.53
N ILE A 57 -2.14 -12.27 12.85
CA ILE A 57 -2.87 -13.07 11.85
C ILE A 57 -3.97 -12.23 11.19
N ALA A 58 -4.78 -11.52 11.98
CA ALA A 58 -5.85 -10.67 11.48
C ALA A 58 -5.31 -9.56 10.55
N PHE A 59 -4.18 -8.97 10.90
CA PHE A 59 -3.49 -7.98 10.08
C PHE A 59 -3.02 -8.57 8.75
N ILE A 60 -2.38 -9.75 8.77
CA ILE A 60 -1.95 -10.45 7.55
C ILE A 60 -3.16 -10.80 6.66
N CYS A 61 -4.23 -11.34 7.23
CA CYS A 61 -5.47 -11.62 6.50
C CYS A 61 -6.08 -10.34 5.89
N GLY A 62 -6.08 -9.24 6.64
CA GLY A 62 -6.52 -7.93 6.16
C GLY A 62 -5.68 -7.44 4.98
N LEU A 63 -4.36 -7.55 5.05
CA LEU A 63 -3.45 -7.22 3.94
C LEU A 63 -3.68 -8.11 2.71
N LEU A 64 -3.88 -9.42 2.92
CA LEU A 64 -4.17 -10.37 1.85
C LEU A 64 -5.50 -10.07 1.13
N LEU A 65 -6.46 -9.43 1.80
CA LEU A 65 -7.69 -8.95 1.17
C LEU A 65 -7.49 -7.58 0.51
N LEU A 66 -6.76 -6.68 1.15
CA LEU A 66 -6.54 -5.32 0.70
C LEU A 66 -5.73 -5.25 -0.61
N ILE A 67 -4.62 -5.99 -0.69
CA ILE A 67 -3.72 -5.99 -1.86
C ILE A 67 -4.46 -6.38 -3.16
N PRO A 68 -5.19 -7.52 -3.22
CA PRO A 68 -5.93 -7.87 -4.43
C PRO A 68 -7.06 -6.90 -4.73
N SER A 69 -7.77 -6.40 -3.71
CA SER A 69 -8.82 -5.39 -3.89
C SER A 69 -8.29 -4.13 -4.60
N LEU A 70 -7.16 -3.59 -4.11
CA LEU A 70 -6.54 -2.42 -4.70
C LEU A 70 -5.99 -2.70 -6.11
N TYR A 71 -5.42 -3.89 -6.33
CA TYR A 71 -4.96 -4.33 -7.65
C TYR A 71 -6.11 -4.39 -8.67
N PHE A 72 -7.27 -4.97 -8.31
CA PHE A 72 -8.44 -5.02 -9.19
C PHE A 72 -8.92 -3.62 -9.56
N ILE A 73 -9.00 -2.69 -8.59
CA ILE A 73 -9.40 -1.30 -8.83
C ILE A 73 -8.41 -0.62 -9.78
N LEU A 74 -7.11 -0.70 -9.51
CA LEU A 74 -6.10 -0.09 -10.38
C LEU A 74 -6.13 -0.67 -11.79
N LYS A 75 -6.31 -2.00 -11.94
CA LYS A 75 -6.44 -2.65 -13.23
C LYS A 75 -7.66 -2.16 -14.01
N LEU A 76 -8.82 -2.07 -13.34
CA LEU A 76 -10.10 -1.71 -13.97
C LEU A 76 -10.19 -0.22 -14.34
N PHE A 77 -9.66 0.68 -13.50
CA PHE A 77 -9.83 2.12 -13.71
C PHE A 77 -8.63 2.81 -14.39
N VAL A 78 -7.41 2.31 -14.18
CA VAL A 78 -6.18 2.98 -14.67
C VAL A 78 -5.65 2.34 -15.95
N PHE A 79 -5.77 1.01 -16.07
CA PHE A 79 -5.23 0.29 -17.23
C PHE A 79 -6.28 0.00 -18.31
N ASP A 80 -7.56 -0.09 -17.94
CA ASP A 80 -8.64 -0.32 -18.89
C ASP A 80 -9.22 1.00 -19.43
N LYS A 81 -8.76 1.39 -20.62
CA LYS A 81 -9.29 2.58 -21.32
C LYS A 81 -10.69 2.33 -21.91
N ASP A 82 -11.07 1.07 -22.14
CA ASP A 82 -12.37 0.68 -22.69
C ASP A 82 -13.45 0.69 -21.59
N TYR A 83 -13.10 0.34 -20.35
CA TYR A 83 -13.98 0.47 -19.18
C TYR A 83 -14.37 1.92 -18.89
N VAL A 84 -13.41 2.84 -18.99
CA VAL A 84 -13.66 4.29 -18.76
C VAL A 84 -14.41 4.94 -19.92
N ARG A 85 -14.29 4.41 -21.14
CA ARG A 85 -14.96 4.99 -22.33
C ARG A 85 -16.41 4.54 -22.50
N GLY A 86 -16.82 3.46 -21.82
CA GLY A 86 -18.14 2.87 -21.93
C GLY A 86 -18.37 2.32 -23.34
N HIS A 87 -18.62 1.03 -23.47
CA HIS A 87 -19.06 0.50 -24.76
C HIS A 87 -20.40 1.16 -25.14
N LYS A 88 -20.37 2.15 -26.04
CA LYS A 88 -21.53 2.51 -26.87
C LYS A 88 -21.75 1.33 -27.81
N LYS A 89 -22.44 0.31 -27.32
CA LYS A 89 -23.00 -0.75 -28.15
C LYS A 89 -24.19 -0.14 -28.89
N GLY A 90 -23.89 0.52 -30.01
CA GLY A 90 -24.89 1.00 -30.94
C GLY A 90 -25.53 -0.20 -31.63
N TYR A 91 -26.82 -0.38 -31.38
CA TYR A 91 -27.74 -1.16 -32.21
C TYR A 91 -28.74 -0.14 -32.76
#